data_AF-A0A136Q7M8-F1
#
_entry.id   AF-A0A136Q7M8-F1
#
_cell.length_a   1.000
_cell.length_b   1.000
_cell.length_c   1.000
_cell.angle_alpha   90.00
_cell.angle_beta   90.00
_cell.angle_gamma   90.00
#
_symmetry.space_group_name_H-M   'P 1'
#
loop_
_entity.id
_entity.type
_entity.pdbx_description
1 polymer ?
#
loop_
_entity_poly.entity_id
_entity_poly.type
_entity_poly.pdbx_seq_one_letter_code
_entity_poly.pdbx_strand_id
1 'polypeptide(L)' 'MADNKQPDTRTARRPDCVTEIRMGNSVLVVSGYFKKDTTTTAADKMARVLEAEAAATQKPAI' A
#
# COMPACT_ATOMS: atom_id res chain seq x y z
N MET A 1 22.04 -30.80 17.23
CA MET A 1 21.44 -29.48 16.94
C MET A 1 21.49 -29.32 15.44
N ALA A 2 20.34 -29.29 14.76
CA ALA A 2 20.29 -29.02 13.32
C ALA A 2 19.99 -27.53 13.18
N ASP A 3 21.02 -26.74 12.89
CA ASP A 3 20.92 -25.35 12.52
C ASP A 3 20.16 -25.24 11.19
N ASN A 4 18.84 -25.19 11.28
CA ASN A 4 17.98 -24.86 10.15
C ASN A 4 18.06 -23.36 9.92
N LYS A 5 19.25 -22.88 9.54
CA LYS A 5 19.45 -21.51 9.08
C LYS A 5 18.83 -21.42 7.69
N GLN A 6 17.50 -21.26 7.65
CA GLN A 6 16.81 -20.87 6.44
C GLN A 6 17.51 -19.59 5.95
N PRO A 7 18.05 -19.56 4.72
CA PRO A 7 18.47 -18.32 4.14
C PRO A 7 17.22 -17.43 4.10
N ASP A 8 17.29 -16.28 4.77
CA ASP A 8 16.27 -15.22 4.73
C ASP A 8 16.26 -14.67 3.30
N THR A 9 15.65 -15.44 2.39
CA THR A 9 15.14 -14.95 1.11
C THR A 9 14.03 -14.01 1.51
N ARG A 10 14.42 -12.77 1.82
CA ARG A 10 13.55 -11.69 2.28
C ARG A 10 12.51 -11.40 1.21
N THR A 11 11.48 -12.25 1.19
CA THR A 11 10.11 -11.94 0.80
C THR A 11 9.84 -10.53 1.28
N ALA A 12 9.38 -9.66 0.38
CA ALA A 12 9.01 -8.28 0.70
C ALA A 12 8.37 -8.24 2.10
N ARG A 13 8.95 -7.45 3.01
CA ARG A 13 8.54 -7.39 4.42
C ARG A 13 7.00 -7.29 4.46
N ARG A 14 6.30 -8.00 5.35
CA ARG A 14 4.84 -7.85 5.45
C ARG A 14 4.52 -6.39 5.88
N PRO A 15 3.56 -5.70 5.25
CA PRO A 15 3.20 -4.33 5.65
C PRO A 15 2.65 -4.31 7.08
N ASP A 16 2.96 -3.24 7.81
CA ASP A 16 2.52 -3.05 9.20
C ASP A 16 1.04 -2.64 9.27
N CYS A 17 0.57 -1.89 8.27
CA CYS A 17 -0.83 -1.52 8.14
C CYS A 17 -1.31 -1.61 6.69
N VAL A 18 -2.57 -1.99 6.52
CA VAL A 18 -3.23 -2.08 5.22
C VAL A 18 -4.56 -1.35 5.34
N THR A 19 -4.87 -0.50 4.36
CA THR A 19 -6.13 0.23 4.25
C THR A 19 -6.77 -0.11 2.91
N GLU A 20 -8.07 -0.37 2.91
CA GLU A 20 -8.82 -0.77 1.72
C GLU A 20 -10.06 0.12 1.57
N ILE A 21 -10.35 0.58 0.35
CA ILE A 21 -11.61 1.26 0.02
C ILE A 21 -12.23 0.62 -1.21
N ARG A 22 -13.55 0.43 -1.17
CA ARG A 22 -14.34 -0.03 -2.31
C ARG A 22 -14.82 1.16 -3.13
N MET A 23 -14.45 1.19 -4.41
CA MET A 23 -14.94 2.16 -5.40
C MET A 23 -15.72 1.40 -6.48
N GLY A 24 -17.04 1.31 -6.30
CA GLY A 24 -17.92 0.53 -7.18
C GLY A 24 -17.51 -0.95 -7.21
N ASN A 25 -17.11 -1.42 -8.39
CA ASN A 25 -16.67 -2.81 -8.62
C ASN A 25 -15.19 -3.05 -8.28
N SER A 26 -14.43 -2.00 -8.01
CA SER A 26 -12.98 -2.08 -7.75
C SER A 26 -12.67 -1.91 -6.26
N VAL A 27 -11.59 -2.54 -5.80
CA VAL A 27 -11.03 -2.35 -4.44
C VAL A 27 -9.66 -1.73 -4.56
N LEU A 28 -9.48 -0.60 -3.90
CA LEU A 28 -8.19 0.07 -3.79
C LEU A 28 -7.54 -0.33 -2.47
N VAL A 29 -6.38 -0.97 -2.56
CA VAL A 29 -5.61 -1.46 -1.42
C VAL A 29 -4.33 -0.65 -1.30
N VAL A 30 -4.15 0.02 -0.16
CA VAL A 30 -2.94 0.78 0.16
C VAL A 30 -2.25 0.16 1.36
N SER A 31 -0.97 -0.16 1.20
CA SER A 31 -0.14 -0.73 2.27
C SER A 31 0.85 0.31 2.82
N GLY A 32 0.95 0.35 4.15
CA GLY A 32 1.90 1.16 4.89
C GLY A 32 2.92 0.31 5.61
N TYR A 33 4.17 0.74 5.56
CA TYR A 33 5.22 0.27 6.45
C TYR A 33 5.46 1.35 7.49
N PHE A 34 5.52 0.97 8.76
CA PHE A 34 5.87 1.90 9.82
C PHE A 34 7.37 2.18 9.71
N LYS A 35 7.74 3.44 9.51
CA LYS A 35 9.13 3.91 9.60
C LYS A 35 9.21 4.88 10.77
N LYS A 36 10.24 4.73 11.59
CA LYS A 36 10.45 5.55 12.79
C LYS A 36 10.47 7.06 12.51
N ASP A 37 10.90 7.45 11.32
CA ASP A 37 11.05 8.86 10.91
C ASP A 37 10.05 9.27 9.80
N THR A 38 8.99 8.48 9.56
CA THR A 38 7.95 8.86 8.59
C THR A 38 6.70 9.36 9.27
N THR A 39 6.26 10.55 8.90
CA THR A 39 4.97 11.12 9.33
C THR A 39 3.82 10.67 8.41
N THR A 40 4.15 10.09 7.26
CA THR A 40 3.17 9.62 6.26
C THR A 40 2.58 8.28 6.69
N THR A 41 1.29 8.27 6.97
CA THR A 41 0.52 7.07 7.32
C THR A 41 -0.01 6.35 6.07
N ALA A 42 -0.51 5.13 6.22
CA ALA A 42 -1.25 4.47 5.13
C ALA A 42 -2.49 5.26 4.73
N ALA A 43 -3.16 5.93 5.66
CA ALA A 43 -4.29 6.80 5.38
C ALA A 43 -3.91 8.05 4.57
N ASP A 44 -2.76 8.67 4.87
CA ASP A 44 -2.21 9.79 4.08
C ASP A 44 -1.93 9.36 2.63
N LYS A 45 -1.32 8.19 2.45
CA LYS A 45 -1.15 7.60 1.12
C LYS A 45 -2.49 7.34 0.45
N MET A 46 -3.48 6.87 1.19
CA MET A 46 -4.81 6.58 0.65
C MET A 46 -5.45 7.83 0.05
N ALA A 47 -5.38 8.96 0.76
CA ALA A 47 -5.90 10.25 0.26
C ALA A 47 -5.26 10.62 -1.09
N ARG A 48 -3.93 10.51 -1.20
CA ARG A 48 -3.22 10.82 -2.45
C ARG A 48 -3.58 9.89 -3.60
N VAL A 49 -3.80 8.60 -3.30
CA VAL A 49 -4.21 7.64 -4.33
C VAL A 49 -5.64 7.92 -4.79
N LEU A 50 -6.56 8.26 -3.88
CA LEU A 50 -7.92 8.69 -4.23
C LEU A 50 -7.91 9.91 -5.15
N GLU A 51 -7.09 10.92 -4.87
CA GLU A 51 -6.92 12.10 -5.74
C GLU A 51 -6.40 11.71 -7.13
N ALA A 52 -5.40 10.82 -7.19
CA ALA A 52 -4.84 10.34 -8.46
C ALA A 52 -5.86 9.54 -9.28
N GLU A 53 -6.65 8.67 -8.66
CA GLU A 53 -7.72 7.91 -9.33
C GLU A 53 -8.81 8.84 -9.87
N ALA A 54 -9.20 9.87 -9.10
CA ALA A 54 -10.15 10.88 -9.54
C ALA A 54 -9.61 11.70 -10.72
N ALA A 55 -8.32 12.07 -10.71
CA ALA A 55 -7.67 12.79 -11.81
C ALA A 55 -7.51 11.91 -13.06
N ALA A 56 -7.22 10.62 -12.91
CA ALA A 56 -7.14 9.67 -14.01
C ALA A 56 -8.50 9.48 -14.72
N THR A 57 -9.59 9.49 -13.95
CA THR A 57 -10.96 9.39 -14.49
C THR A 57 -11.39 10.65 -15.24
N GLN A 58 -10.80 11.81 -14.94
CA GLN A 58 -11.11 13.09 -15.59
C GLN A 58 -10.37 13.33 -16.91
N LYS A 59 -9.41 12.47 -17.31
CA LYS A 59 -8.87 12.54 -18.67
C LYS A 59 -10.01 12.19 -19.63
N PRO A 60 -10.39 13.10 -20.56
CA PRO A 60 -11.37 12.75 -21.57
C PRO A 60 -10.80 11.56 -22.34
N ALA A 61 -11.58 10.47 -22.42
CA ALA A 61 -11.35 9.47 -23.43
C ALA A 61 -11.53 10.19 -24.78
N ILE A 62 -10.41 10.58 -25.39
CA ILE A 62 -10.34 11.06 -26.77
C ILE A 62 -10.49 9.85 -27.68
#